data_AF-A0AAW6SEJ5-F1
#
_entry.id   AF-A0AAW6SEJ5-F1
#
_cell.length_a   1.000
_cell.length_b   1.000
_cell.length_c   1.000
_cell.angle_alpha   90.00
_cell.angle_beta   90.00
_cell.angle_gamma   90.00
#
_symmetry.space_group_name_H-M   'P 1'
#
loop_
_entity.id
_entity.type
_entity.pdbx_description
1 polymer ?
#
loop_
_entity_poly.entity_id
_entity_poly.type
_entity_poly.pdbx_seq_one_letter_code
_entity_poly.pdbx_strand_id
1 'polypeptide(L)'
;MKKVLFVVGVSLLLAGCAQERPLTSYDDAGLCILKGQAMGYGNTEIIPKIQAEFSRRGNLSITKDDCETYINTGIQDAKVKMKTSDSIIQQSNQSMTINAIQGY
;
A
#
# COMPACT_ATOMS: atom_id res chain seq x y z
N MET A 1 24.88 43.41 18.71
CA MET A 1 24.09 42.21 19.07
C MET A 1 23.68 41.51 17.79
N LYS A 2 23.85 40.19 17.79
CA LYS A 2 23.91 39.30 16.63
C LYS A 2 22.52 38.73 16.32
N LYS A 3 22.23 38.59 15.01
CA LYS A 3 21.36 37.57 14.40
C LYS A 3 19.86 37.67 14.63
N VAL A 4 19.15 38.24 13.66
CA VAL A 4 17.83 37.74 13.26
C VAL A 4 17.74 37.93 11.74
N LEU A 5 17.73 36.85 10.97
CA LEU A 5 17.26 36.73 9.58
C LEU A 5 17.89 35.47 8.98
N PHE A 6 17.38 34.30 9.38
CA PHE A 6 17.56 33.04 8.63
C PHE A 6 16.52 32.03 9.15
N VAL A 7 15.24 32.29 8.90
CA VAL A 7 14.18 31.29 9.11
C VAL A 7 13.14 31.43 7.99
N VAL A 8 13.58 31.23 6.74
CA VAL A 8 12.69 30.95 5.61
C VAL A 8 13.37 29.86 4.79
N GLY A 9 13.22 28.60 5.19
CA GLY A 9 13.88 27.52 4.47
C GLY A 9 13.73 26.11 5.04
N VAL A 10 12.80 25.85 5.97
CA VAL A 10 12.61 24.50 6.53
C VAL A 10 11.14 24.17 6.69
N SER A 11 10.36 24.34 5.62
CA SER A 11 8.95 23.88 5.58
C SER A 11 8.59 23.04 4.35
N LEU A 12 9.54 22.77 3.45
CA LEU A 12 9.29 22.02 2.20
C LEU A 12 9.65 20.52 2.26
N LEU A 13 10.07 19.99 3.40
CA LEU A 13 10.50 18.59 3.54
C LEU A 13 9.48 17.67 4.26
N LEU A 14 8.26 18.13 4.49
CA LEU A 14 7.20 17.28 5.07
C LEU A 14 6.46 16.43 4.03
N ALA A 15 6.78 16.56 2.75
CA ALA A 15 6.37 15.62 1.71
C ALA A 15 7.33 14.41 1.68
N GLY A 16 7.42 13.69 2.80
CA GLY A 16 7.83 12.29 2.77
C GLY A 16 6.72 11.46 2.13
N CYS A 17 6.37 11.77 0.87
CA CYS A 17 5.48 10.95 0.07
C CYS A 17 6.12 9.58 0.03
N ALA A 18 5.42 8.56 0.55
CA ALA A 18 5.86 7.18 0.54
C ALA A 18 6.35 6.83 -0.88
N GLN A 19 7.67 6.87 -1.08
CA GLN A 19 8.25 6.64 -2.39
C GLN A 19 7.99 5.17 -2.69
N GLU A 20 7.06 4.93 -3.61
CA GLU A 20 6.68 3.58 -4.01
C GLU A 20 7.96 2.82 -4.37
N ARG A 21 8.15 1.65 -3.75
CA ARG A 21 9.31 0.83 -4.04
C ARG A 21 9.32 0.53 -5.54
N PRO A 22 10.46 0.72 -6.23
CA PRO A 22 10.53 0.45 -7.66
C PRO A 22 10.21 -1.02 -7.92
N LEU A 23 9.38 -1.32 -8.92
CA LEU A 23 8.94 -2.69 -9.24
C LEU A 23 10.10 -3.64 -9.52
N THR A 24 11.22 -3.11 -10.01
CA THR A 24 12.46 -3.85 -10.26
C THR A 24 13.13 -4.37 -8.98
N SER A 25 12.79 -3.84 -7.81
CA SER A 25 13.36 -4.28 -6.52
C SER A 25 12.66 -5.50 -5.91
N TYR A 26 11.50 -5.89 -6.43
CA TYR A 26 10.79 -7.08 -5.98
C TYR A 26 11.40 -8.33 -6.61
N ASP A 27 11.52 -9.40 -5.83
CA ASP A 27 11.72 -10.73 -6.38
C ASP A 27 10.44 -11.22 -7.09
N ASP A 28 10.50 -12.34 -7.79
CA ASP A 28 9.36 -12.80 -8.60
C ASP A 28 8.15 -13.18 -7.72
N ALA A 29 8.40 -13.79 -6.57
CA ALA A 29 7.35 -14.11 -5.59
C ALA A 29 6.68 -12.83 -5.06
N GLY A 30 7.48 -11.85 -4.63
CA GLY A 30 6.99 -10.55 -4.16
C GLY A 30 6.22 -9.79 -5.24
N LEU A 31 6.63 -9.88 -6.51
CA LEU A 31 5.91 -9.27 -7.62
C LEU A 31 4.55 -9.95 -7.87
N CYS A 32 4.46 -11.27 -7.72
CA CYS A 32 3.20 -12.02 -7.79
C CYS A 32 2.27 -11.66 -6.62
N ILE A 33 2.78 -11.57 -5.39
CA ILE A 33 2.01 -11.10 -4.22
C ILE A 33 1.51 -9.68 -4.44
N LEU A 34 2.38 -8.77 -4.91
CA LEU A 34 2.04 -7.37 -5.16
C LEU A 34 0.94 -7.24 -6.20
N LYS A 35 1.00 -8.02 -7.28
CA LYS A 35 -0.09 -8.09 -8.27
C LYS A 35 -1.40 -8.52 -7.62
N GLY A 36 -1.36 -9.56 -6.79
CA GLY A 36 -2.53 -10.03 -6.04
C GLY A 36 -3.12 -8.96 -5.12
N GLN A 37 -2.28 -8.27 -4.35
CA GLN A 37 -2.72 -7.17 -3.48
C GLN A 37 -3.34 -6.03 -4.29
N ALA A 38 -2.70 -5.61 -5.39
CA ALA A 38 -3.23 -4.58 -6.27
C ALA A 38 -4.60 -4.95 -6.85
N MET A 39 -4.80 -6.20 -7.26
CA MET A 39 -6.10 -6.72 -7.68
C MET A 39 -7.12 -6.71 -6.54
N GLY A 40 -6.72 -7.14 -5.34
CA GLY A 40 -7.59 -7.18 -4.16
C GLY A 40 -8.06 -5.80 -3.70
N TYR A 41 -7.19 -4.78 -3.75
CA TYR A 41 -7.55 -3.39 -3.47
C TYR A 41 -8.24 -2.66 -4.64
N GLY A 42 -8.31 -3.28 -5.83
CA GLY A 42 -8.85 -2.64 -7.02
C GLY A 42 -7.97 -1.51 -7.57
N ASN A 43 -6.65 -1.55 -7.34
CA ASN A 43 -5.70 -0.56 -7.85
C ASN A 43 -5.41 -0.82 -9.35
N THR A 44 -6.25 -0.24 -10.21
CA THR A 44 -6.17 -0.39 -11.66
C THR A 44 -4.97 0.31 -12.29
N GLU A 45 -4.31 1.24 -11.58
CA GLU A 45 -3.17 1.99 -12.09
C GLU A 45 -1.87 1.16 -12.06
N ILE A 46 -1.64 0.42 -10.97
CA ILE A 46 -0.37 -0.31 -10.78
C ILE A 46 -0.35 -1.68 -11.47
N ILE A 47 -1.52 -2.32 -11.64
CA ILE A 47 -1.65 -3.62 -12.31
C ILE A 47 -0.97 -3.66 -13.68
N PRO A 48 -1.20 -2.71 -14.62
CA PRO A 48 -0.52 -2.73 -15.92
C PRO A 48 0.99 -2.51 -15.80
N LYS A 49 1.46 -1.72 -14.82
CA LYS A 49 2.90 -1.52 -14.57
C LYS A 49 3.57 -2.82 -14.10
N ILE A 50 2.91 -3.57 -13.22
CA ILE A 50 3.37 -4.90 -12.77
C ILE A 50 3.35 -5.91 -13.94
N GLN A 51 2.31 -5.88 -14.77
CA GLN A 51 2.24 -6.74 -15.96
C GLN A 51 3.38 -6.45 -16.95
N ALA A 52 3.71 -5.17 -17.16
CA ALA A 52 4.85 -4.78 -17.98
C ALA A 52 6.18 -5.27 -17.38
N GLU A 53 6.34 -5.24 -16.07
CA GLU A 53 7.53 -5.78 -15.39
C GLU A 53 7.64 -7.31 -15.55
N PHE A 54 6.53 -8.05 -15.47
CA PHE A 54 6.51 -9.47 -15.80
C PHE A 54 6.97 -9.72 -17.24
N SER A 55 6.44 -8.96 -18.21
CA SER A 55 6.86 -9.06 -19.61
C SER A 55 8.34 -8.70 -19.82
N ARG A 56 8.87 -7.72 -19.08
CA ARG A 56 10.28 -7.33 -19.11
C ARG A 56 11.20 -8.45 -18.59
N ARG A 57 10.77 -9.20 -17.57
CA ARG A 57 11.51 -10.35 -17.01
C ARG A 57 11.43 -11.58 -17.91
N GLY A 58 10.32 -11.77 -18.62
CA GLY A 58 10.08 -12.94 -19.45
C GLY A 58 9.76 -14.16 -18.59
N ASN A 59 10.77 -14.99 -18.30
CA ASN A 59 10.60 -16.14 -17.44
C ASN A 59 10.92 -15.79 -15.98
N LEU A 60 10.02 -16.20 -15.09
CA LEU A 60 10.22 -16.08 -13.66
C LEU A 60 11.07 -17.24 -13.15
N SER A 61 11.76 -16.99 -12.06
CA SER A 61 12.49 -17.99 -11.26
C SER A 61 11.56 -18.99 -10.55
N ILE A 62 10.25 -18.70 -10.50
CA ILE A 62 9.21 -19.54 -9.90
C ILE A 62 8.28 -20.11 -10.98
N THR A 63 7.58 -21.18 -10.64
CA THR A 63 6.59 -21.76 -11.56
C THR A 63 5.38 -20.83 -11.72
N LYS A 64 4.63 -21.04 -12.81
CA LYS A 64 3.38 -20.31 -13.03
C LYS A 64 2.36 -20.59 -11.91
N ASP A 65 2.28 -21.83 -11.45
CA ASP A 65 1.35 -22.27 -10.42
C ASP A 65 1.71 -21.66 -9.05
N ASP A 66 3.00 -21.53 -8.73
CA ASP A 66 3.46 -20.83 -7.53
C ASP A 66 3.10 -19.34 -7.60
N CYS A 67 3.34 -18.70 -8.75
CA CYS A 67 2.97 -17.30 -8.94
C CYS A 67 1.45 -17.08 -8.82
N GLU A 68 0.63 -17.98 -9.37
CA GLU A 68 -0.83 -17.93 -9.22
C GLU A 68 -1.25 -18.10 -7.77
N THR A 69 -0.61 -19.01 -7.04
CA THR A 69 -0.81 -19.18 -5.59
C THR A 69 -0.50 -17.88 -4.85
N TYR A 70 0.64 -17.24 -5.13
CA TYR A 70 1.04 -15.97 -4.52
C TYR A 70 0.12 -14.81 -4.88
N ILE A 71 -0.37 -14.75 -6.11
CA ILE A 71 -1.41 -13.77 -6.52
C ILE A 71 -2.66 -13.99 -5.67
N ASN A 72 -3.14 -15.23 -5.53
CA ASN A 72 -4.32 -15.54 -4.73
C ASN A 72 -4.11 -15.19 -3.25
N THR A 73 -2.93 -15.46 -2.69
CA THR A 73 -2.56 -15.04 -1.33
C THR A 73 -2.61 -13.52 -1.20
N GLY A 74 -2.04 -12.78 -2.15
CA GLY A 74 -2.07 -11.31 -2.15
C GLY A 74 -3.51 -10.74 -2.22
N ILE A 75 -4.39 -11.35 -3.01
CA ILE A 75 -5.80 -10.96 -3.08
C ILE A 75 -6.49 -11.16 -1.73
N GLN A 76 -6.27 -12.30 -1.07
CA GLN A 76 -6.87 -12.58 0.24
C GLN A 76 -6.33 -11.66 1.33
N ASP A 77 -5.02 -11.40 1.34
CA ASP A 77 -4.39 -10.45 2.27
C ASP A 77 -5.01 -9.05 2.14
N ALA A 78 -5.16 -8.55 0.91
CA ALA A 78 -5.81 -7.26 0.67
C ALA A 78 -7.26 -7.25 1.18
N LYS A 79 -8.05 -8.30 0.90
CA LYS A 79 -9.44 -8.40 1.38
C LYS A 79 -9.53 -8.43 2.90
N VAL A 80 -8.63 -9.14 3.58
CA VAL A 80 -8.58 -9.18 5.05
C VAL A 80 -8.26 -7.79 5.59
N LYS A 81 -7.24 -7.12 5.05
CA LYS A 81 -6.84 -5.76 5.47
C LYS A 81 -7.94 -4.73 5.25
N MET A 82 -8.67 -4.81 4.14
CA MET A 82 -9.84 -3.96 3.89
C MET A 82 -10.92 -4.19 4.95
N LYS A 83 -11.32 -5.44 5.21
CA LYS A 83 -12.31 -5.77 6.24
C LYS A 83 -11.87 -5.30 7.64
N THR A 84 -10.60 -5.50 7.99
CA THR A 84 -10.06 -5.04 9.27
C THR A 84 -10.12 -3.52 9.35
N SER A 85 -9.76 -2.81 8.28
CA SER A 85 -9.85 -1.34 8.23
C SER A 85 -11.29 -0.86 8.41
N ASP A 86 -12.25 -1.48 7.71
CA ASP A 86 -13.68 -1.17 7.85
C ASP A 86 -14.17 -1.41 9.29
N SER A 87 -13.73 -2.51 9.91
CA SER A 87 -14.11 -2.83 11.29
C SER A 87 -13.55 -1.81 12.30
N ILE A 88 -12.31 -1.35 12.10
CA ILE A 88 -11.67 -0.31 12.92
C ILE A 88 -12.41 1.02 12.77
N ILE A 89 -12.78 1.39 11.54
CA ILE A 89 -13.56 2.60 11.25
C ILE A 89 -14.93 2.53 11.93
N GLN A 90 -15.62 1.38 11.85
CA GLN A 90 -16.92 1.19 12.50
C GLN A 90 -16.81 1.29 14.03
N GLN A 91 -15.82 0.64 14.64
CA GLN A 91 -15.57 0.75 16.08
C GLN A 91 -15.25 2.19 16.50
N SER A 92 -14.40 2.88 15.74
CA SER A 92 -14.07 4.28 15.98
C SER A 92 -15.32 5.17 15.93
N ASN A 93 -16.19 4.99 14.93
CA ASN A 93 -17.45 5.73 14.82
C ASN A 93 -18.40 5.45 15.99
N GLN A 94 -18.49 4.21 16.45
CA GLN A 94 -19.30 3.85 17.62
C GLN A 94 -18.75 4.52 18.89
N SER A 95 -17.44 4.47 19.12
CA SER A 95 -16.82 5.14 20.28
C SER A 95 -17.02 6.66 20.25
N MET A 96 -16.86 7.31 19.09
CA MET A 96 -17.15 8.75 18.95
C MET A 96 -18.62 9.06 19.27
N THR A 97 -19.54 8.23 18.80
CA THR A 97 -20.98 8.39 19.07
C THR A 97 -21.30 8.23 20.55
N ILE A 98 -20.70 7.24 21.22
CA ILE A 98 -20.88 7.02 22.67
C ILE A 98 -20.34 8.20 23.47
N ASN A 99 -19.13 8.69 23.14
CA ASN A 99 -18.54 9.84 23.83
C ASN A 99 -19.39 11.11 23.64
N ALA A 100 -19.93 11.33 22.44
CA ALA A 100 -20.82 12.46 22.17
C ALA A 100 -22.15 12.39 22.93
N ILE A 101 -22.69 11.19 23.19
CA ILE A 101 -23.90 10.99 24.00
C ILE A 101 -23.61 11.15 25.50
N GLN A 102 -22.44 10.70 25.97
CA GLN A 102 -22.06 10.75 27.39
C GLN A 102 -21.45 12.09 27.84
N GLY A 103 -21.13 13.00 26.91
CA GLY A 103 -20.73 14.37 27.21
C GLY A 103 -19.34 14.55 27.81
N TYR A 104 -18.40 13.65 27.49
CA TYR A 104 -16.96 13.85 27.77
C TYR A 104 -16.30 14.80 26.76
#